data_AF-A0A5T1XKB0-F1
#
_entry.id   AF-A0A5T1XKB0-F1
#
_cell.length_a   1.000
_cell.length_b   1.000
_cell.length_c   1.000
_cell.angle_alpha   90.00
_cell.angle_beta   90.00
_cell.angle_gamma   90.00
#
_symmetry.space_group_name_H-M   'P 1'
#
loop_
_entity.id
_entity.type
_entity.pdbx_description
1 polymer ?
#
loop_
_entity_poly.entity_id
_entity_poly.type
_entity_poly.pdbx_seq_one_letter_code
_entity_poly.pdbx_strand_id
1 'polypeptide(L)'
;CMLERTEITAEFFNHDFGEFDKDIVFVCAGVVHPKAIEYLKGRNRKYLIIPRYLYFPIYIKLKYFDFLYNTPSVAHMSYFLSVLLNHKNIIFIGQDLAYAENGNSHPDDYQNSANYESQMYEHILTEAYGGKKEIKTHEFWIFFKQILEAMIIKYHITTYNCTEGGARIEGTIEKPFLWACEN
;
A
#
# COMPACT_ATOMS: atom_id res chain seq x y z
N CYS A 1 1.88 5.23 -5.37
CA CYS A 1 0.51 4.92 -5.81
C CYS A 1 -0.48 5.82 -5.06
N MET A 2 -1.67 6.07 -5.61
CA MET A 2 -2.74 6.83 -4.95
C MET A 2 -4.10 6.20 -5.27
N LEU A 3 -4.90 5.90 -4.25
CA LEU A 3 -6.17 5.18 -4.40
C LEU A 3 -7.37 5.99 -3.85
N GLU A 4 -7.10 6.75 -2.81
CA GLU A 4 -8.07 7.38 -1.93
C GLU A 4 -8.74 8.58 -2.63
N ARG A 5 -9.98 8.87 -2.22
CA ARG A 5 -10.85 9.85 -2.89
C ARG A 5 -11.09 11.10 -2.04
N THR A 6 -10.35 11.23 -0.94
CA THR A 6 -10.53 12.31 0.02
C THR A 6 -9.51 13.40 -0.21
N GLU A 7 -9.85 14.63 0.18
CA GLU A 7 -8.94 15.76 0.11
C GLU A 7 -7.72 15.57 1.03
N ILE A 8 -7.92 15.07 2.25
CA ILE A 8 -6.84 14.83 3.22
C ILE A 8 -5.71 13.93 2.68
N THR A 9 -6.05 12.96 1.84
CA THR A 9 -5.06 12.07 1.21
C THR A 9 -4.46 12.66 -0.06
N ALA A 10 -5.17 13.59 -0.73
CA ALA A 10 -4.59 14.35 -1.83
C ALA A 10 -3.50 15.32 -1.36
N GLU A 11 -3.60 15.85 -0.13
CA GLU A 11 -2.61 16.76 0.44
C GLU A 11 -1.22 16.11 0.59
N PHE A 12 -1.09 14.78 0.61
CA PHE A 12 0.23 14.11 0.53
C PHE A 12 1.02 14.53 -0.72
N PHE A 13 0.34 14.86 -1.82
CA PHE A 13 0.98 15.34 -3.06
C PHE A 13 1.24 16.85 -3.06
N ASN A 14 0.81 17.58 -2.02
CA ASN A 14 1.04 19.00 -1.88
C ASN A 14 2.41 19.36 -1.27
N HIS A 15 3.21 18.37 -0.89
CA HIS A 15 4.61 18.57 -0.53
C HIS A 15 5.48 18.74 -1.78
N ASP A 16 6.62 19.38 -1.64
CA ASP A 16 7.68 19.43 -2.65
C ASP A 16 8.90 18.68 -2.10
N PHE A 17 9.24 17.55 -2.74
CA PHE A 17 10.40 16.73 -2.39
C PHE A 17 11.60 16.97 -3.32
N GLY A 18 11.52 17.98 -4.20
CA GLY A 18 12.60 18.39 -5.08
C GLY A 18 13.14 17.26 -5.97
N GLU A 19 14.46 17.04 -5.94
CA GLU A 19 15.12 16.03 -6.78
C GLU A 19 14.64 14.60 -6.52
N PHE A 20 14.08 14.30 -5.33
CA PHE A 20 13.56 12.97 -5.03
C PHE A 20 12.45 12.55 -6.01
N ASP A 21 11.61 13.49 -6.46
CA ASP A 21 10.46 13.19 -7.31
C ASP A 21 10.79 13.07 -8.80
N LYS A 22 11.98 13.48 -9.23
CA LYS A 22 12.34 13.70 -10.65
C LYS A 22 12.11 12.50 -11.56
N ASP A 23 12.42 11.31 -11.05
CA ASP A 23 12.33 10.04 -11.79
C ASP A 23 11.21 9.12 -11.27
N ILE A 24 10.34 9.65 -10.41
CA ILE A 24 9.18 8.92 -9.90
C ILE A 24 8.01 9.08 -10.88
N VAL A 25 7.36 7.95 -11.21
CA VAL A 25 6.07 7.94 -11.91
C VAL A 25 4.97 7.63 -10.90
N PHE A 26 4.09 8.60 -10.68
CA PHE A 26 2.96 8.46 -9.76
C PHE A 26 1.80 7.73 -10.43
N VAL A 27 1.42 6.56 -9.92
CA VAL A 27 0.28 5.80 -10.44
C VAL A 27 -0.96 6.07 -9.59
N CYS A 28 -1.99 6.65 -10.19
CA CYS A 28 -3.23 7.07 -9.53
C CYS A 28 -4.42 6.26 -10.04
N ALA A 29 -5.33 5.87 -9.16
CA ALA A 29 -6.61 5.32 -9.58
C ALA A 29 -7.46 6.40 -10.29
N GLY A 30 -8.27 6.01 -11.28
CA GLY A 30 -9.11 6.93 -12.06
C GLY A 30 -10.25 7.63 -11.29
N VAL A 31 -10.28 7.48 -9.98
CA VAL A 31 -11.32 8.01 -9.07
C VAL A 31 -10.72 8.76 -7.88
N VAL A 32 -9.42 9.07 -7.92
CA VAL A 32 -8.75 9.85 -6.87
C VAL A 32 -9.32 11.25 -6.78
N HIS A 33 -9.12 11.92 -5.64
CA HIS A 33 -9.55 13.30 -5.48
C HIS A 33 -8.84 14.23 -6.50
N PRO A 34 -9.55 15.16 -7.16
CA PRO A 34 -8.99 16.00 -8.22
C PRO A 34 -7.71 16.77 -7.84
N LYS A 35 -7.64 17.25 -6.59
CA LYS A 35 -6.45 17.95 -6.05
C LYS A 35 -5.16 17.14 -6.20
N ALA A 36 -5.19 15.81 -6.09
CA ALA A 36 -4.00 14.99 -6.26
C ALA A 36 -3.42 15.18 -7.68
N ILE A 37 -4.30 15.21 -8.70
CA ILE A 37 -3.90 15.46 -10.08
C ILE A 37 -3.47 16.92 -10.29
N GLU A 38 -4.13 17.88 -9.66
CA GLU A 38 -3.72 19.29 -9.70
C GLU A 38 -2.32 19.49 -9.14
N TYR A 39 -2.00 18.91 -7.98
CA TYR A 39 -0.67 19.01 -7.37
C TYR A 39 0.42 18.31 -8.18
N LEU A 40 0.12 17.14 -8.74
CA LEU A 40 1.05 16.43 -9.64
C LEU A 40 1.34 17.25 -10.90
N LYS A 41 0.29 17.80 -11.55
CA LYS A 41 0.43 18.66 -12.73
C LYS A 41 1.17 19.97 -12.43
N GLY A 42 0.79 20.65 -11.35
CA GLY A 42 1.35 21.95 -10.96
C GLY A 42 2.86 21.91 -10.68
N ARG A 43 3.39 20.74 -10.34
CA ARG A 43 4.83 20.49 -10.11
C ARG A 43 5.51 19.72 -11.25
N ASN A 44 4.84 19.56 -12.40
CA ASN A 44 5.37 18.83 -13.56
C ASN A 44 5.83 17.39 -13.25
N ARG A 45 5.16 16.72 -12.29
CA ARG A 45 5.45 15.33 -11.93
C ARG A 45 4.87 14.37 -12.95
N LYS A 46 5.59 13.30 -13.26
CA LYS A 46 5.10 12.23 -14.16
C LYS A 46 4.03 11.42 -13.44
N TYR A 47 2.86 11.25 -14.04
CA TYR A 47 1.82 10.42 -13.46
C TYR A 47 1.03 9.64 -14.52
N LEU A 48 0.49 8.51 -14.11
CA LEU A 48 -0.41 7.66 -14.88
C LEU A 48 -1.74 7.53 -14.14
N ILE A 49 -2.84 7.56 -14.89
CA ILE A 49 -4.17 7.27 -14.37
C ILE A 49 -4.58 5.87 -14.84
N ILE A 50 -4.85 4.97 -13.90
CA ILE A 50 -5.32 3.62 -14.17
C ILE A 50 -6.80 3.51 -13.80
N PRO A 51 -7.68 3.06 -14.71
CA PRO A 51 -9.08 2.91 -14.39
C PRO A 51 -9.29 1.82 -13.34
N ARG A 52 -10.23 2.05 -12.42
CA ARG A 52 -10.73 0.96 -11.57
C ARG A 52 -11.73 0.11 -12.34
N TYR A 53 -11.85 -1.15 -11.97
CA TYR A 53 -12.87 -2.05 -12.52
C TYR A 53 -14.28 -1.58 -12.09
N LEU A 54 -14.87 -0.70 -12.88
CA LEU A 54 -16.17 -0.06 -12.66
C LEU A 54 -16.99 -0.10 -13.95
N TYR A 55 -18.32 -0.05 -13.84
CA TYR A 55 -19.22 -0.14 -14.99
C TYR A 55 -18.93 0.89 -16.08
N PHE A 56 -18.63 2.13 -15.72
CA PHE A 56 -18.40 3.19 -16.71
C PHE A 56 -17.14 2.97 -17.57
N PRO A 57 -15.92 2.78 -17.00
CA PRO A 57 -14.74 2.42 -17.80
C PRO A 57 -14.92 1.16 -18.67
N ILE A 58 -15.66 0.16 -18.19
CA ILE A 58 -15.99 -1.05 -18.94
C ILE A 58 -16.91 -0.73 -20.12
N TYR A 59 -17.96 0.06 -19.88
CA TYR A 59 -18.95 0.46 -20.88
C TYR A 59 -18.32 1.18 -22.07
N ILE A 60 -17.42 2.13 -21.81
CA ILE A 60 -16.71 2.87 -22.86
C ILE A 60 -15.53 2.08 -23.47
N LYS A 61 -15.34 0.82 -23.07
CA LYS A 61 -14.24 -0.05 -23.51
C LYS A 61 -12.87 0.60 -23.37
N LEU A 62 -12.59 1.20 -22.20
CA LEU A 62 -11.28 1.80 -21.89
C LEU A 62 -10.23 0.71 -21.63
N LYS A 63 -10.02 -0.17 -22.62
CA LYS A 63 -9.17 -1.37 -22.56
C LYS A 63 -7.68 -1.08 -22.80
N TYR A 64 -7.32 0.17 -23.12
CA TYR A 64 -5.93 0.53 -23.39
C TYR A 64 -5.03 0.32 -22.15
N PHE A 65 -5.64 0.31 -20.96
CA PHE A 65 -4.98 -0.02 -19.69
C PHE A 65 -5.75 -1.15 -19.00
N ASP A 66 -5.05 -2.02 -18.29
CA ASP A 66 -5.68 -2.99 -17.40
C ASP A 66 -6.44 -2.26 -16.27
N PHE A 67 -7.37 -2.94 -15.61
CA PHE A 67 -8.18 -2.36 -14.55
C PHE A 67 -7.62 -2.71 -13.17
N LEU A 68 -7.59 -1.72 -12.28
CA LEU A 68 -7.36 -1.99 -10.86
C LEU A 68 -8.53 -2.80 -10.31
N TYR A 69 -8.28 -4.08 -10.03
CA TYR A 69 -9.23 -5.04 -9.51
C TYR A 69 -8.78 -5.56 -8.15
N ASN A 70 -9.69 -5.56 -7.16
CA ASN A 70 -9.44 -6.05 -5.80
C ASN A 70 -8.22 -5.41 -5.09
N THR A 71 -8.03 -4.10 -5.28
CA THR A 71 -6.98 -3.31 -4.64
C THR A 71 -7.57 -2.32 -3.63
N PRO A 72 -7.86 -2.73 -2.39
CA PRO A 72 -8.51 -1.86 -1.40
C PRO A 72 -7.55 -0.85 -0.74
N SER A 73 -6.23 -1.06 -0.84
CA SER A 73 -5.22 -0.11 -0.36
C SER A 73 -4.10 0.09 -1.38
N VAL A 74 -3.26 1.11 -1.17
CA VAL A 74 -2.08 1.38 -2.01
C VAL A 74 -1.06 0.23 -2.01
N ALA A 75 -0.98 -0.58 -0.95
CA ALA A 75 -0.12 -1.76 -0.89
C ALA A 75 -0.58 -2.83 -1.89
N HIS A 76 -1.88 -3.14 -1.92
CA HIS A 76 -2.45 -4.08 -2.88
C HIS A 76 -2.31 -3.59 -4.32
N MET A 77 -2.51 -2.29 -4.55
CA MET A 77 -2.29 -1.68 -5.86
C MET A 77 -0.84 -1.86 -6.31
N SER A 78 0.12 -1.62 -5.42
CA SER A 78 1.54 -1.77 -5.71
C SER A 78 1.90 -3.23 -5.99
N TYR A 79 1.38 -4.17 -5.20
CA TYR A 79 1.55 -5.61 -5.46
C TYR A 79 1.00 -6.02 -6.83
N PHE A 80 -0.23 -5.58 -7.15
CA PHE A 80 -0.86 -5.88 -8.43
C PHE A 80 -0.04 -5.34 -9.61
N LEU A 81 0.48 -4.11 -9.49
CA LEU A 81 1.37 -3.52 -10.49
C LEU A 81 2.68 -4.32 -10.62
N SER A 82 3.28 -4.74 -9.51
CA SER A 82 4.50 -5.56 -9.55
C SER A 82 4.29 -6.88 -10.31
N VAL A 83 3.12 -7.50 -10.15
CA VAL A 83 2.73 -8.70 -10.92
C VAL A 83 2.59 -8.37 -12.41
N LEU A 84 1.87 -7.30 -12.77
CA LEU A 84 1.69 -6.89 -14.16
C LEU A 84 3.01 -6.54 -14.87
N LEU A 85 3.98 -6.04 -14.11
CA LEU A 85 5.33 -5.73 -14.58
C LEU A 85 6.25 -6.96 -14.60
N ASN A 86 5.74 -8.16 -14.31
CA ASN A 86 6.50 -9.43 -14.29
C ASN A 86 7.73 -9.40 -13.37
N HIS A 87 7.66 -8.70 -12.24
CA HIS A 87 8.67 -8.87 -11.20
C HIS A 87 8.67 -10.32 -10.71
N LYS A 88 9.85 -10.84 -10.35
CA LYS A 88 10.01 -12.22 -9.88
C LYS A 88 9.91 -12.35 -8.36
N ASN A 89 10.32 -11.29 -7.68
CA ASN A 89 10.35 -11.18 -6.23
C ASN A 89 9.65 -9.88 -5.83
N ILE A 90 8.86 -9.92 -4.77
CA ILE A 90 8.28 -8.76 -4.10
C ILE A 90 8.81 -8.74 -2.67
N ILE A 91 9.18 -7.56 -2.16
CA ILE A 91 9.67 -7.37 -0.79
C ILE A 91 8.77 -6.36 -0.10
N PHE A 92 8.20 -6.74 1.04
CA PHE A 92 7.41 -5.85 1.89
C PHE A 92 8.30 -5.16 2.91
N ILE A 93 8.26 -3.83 2.90
CA ILE A 93 8.95 -2.96 3.85
C ILE A 93 7.90 -1.98 4.38
N GLY A 94 7.77 -1.87 5.70
CA GLY A 94 6.77 -1.02 6.35
C GLY A 94 5.33 -1.48 6.15
N GLN A 95 5.11 -2.77 5.85
CA GLN A 95 3.77 -3.36 5.75
C GLN A 95 3.36 -3.90 7.12
N ASP A 96 3.26 -3.02 8.13
CA ASP A 96 3.10 -3.42 9.53
C ASP A 96 1.78 -4.14 9.78
N LEU A 97 0.65 -3.56 9.35
CA LEU A 97 -0.71 -4.07 9.61
C LEU A 97 -0.97 -4.35 11.10
N ALA A 98 -0.29 -3.61 11.96
CA ALA A 98 -0.30 -3.74 13.40
C ALA A 98 0.08 -2.41 14.04
N TYR A 99 -0.32 -2.20 15.30
CA TYR A 99 0.07 -1.03 16.06
C TYR A 99 1.52 -1.19 16.56
N ALA A 100 2.24 -0.08 16.67
CA ALA A 100 3.53 -0.06 17.34
C ALA A 100 3.39 -0.40 18.84
N GLU A 101 4.49 -0.76 19.51
CA GLU A 101 4.49 -1.12 20.94
C GLU A 101 3.94 0.01 21.83
N ASN A 102 4.15 1.27 21.43
CA ASN A 102 3.62 2.45 22.13
C ASN A 102 2.13 2.74 21.80
N GLY A 103 1.49 1.94 20.94
CA GLY A 103 0.10 2.09 20.53
C GLY A 103 -0.14 3.04 19.35
N ASN A 104 0.91 3.60 18.75
CA ASN A 104 0.78 4.41 17.52
C ASN A 104 0.26 3.54 16.37
N SER A 105 -0.59 4.12 15.53
CA SER A 105 -1.11 3.47 14.32
C SER A 105 -0.35 3.86 13.06
N HIS A 106 0.43 4.93 13.12
CA HIS A 106 1.25 5.46 12.03
C HIS A 106 2.64 5.84 12.53
N PRO A 107 3.62 6.02 11.61
CA PRO A 107 4.93 6.58 11.94
C PRO A 107 4.85 7.96 12.61
N ASP A 108 5.88 8.30 13.40
CA ASP A 108 5.93 9.55 14.18
C ASP A 108 5.88 10.82 13.30
N ASP A 109 6.35 10.73 12.05
CA ASP A 109 6.39 11.82 11.08
C ASP A 109 5.16 11.85 10.16
N TYR A 110 4.12 11.05 10.43
CA TYR A 110 2.90 11.08 9.63
C TYR A 110 2.17 12.43 9.76
N GLN A 111 1.89 13.07 8.62
CA GLN A 111 1.34 14.44 8.59
C GLN A 111 -0.01 14.61 9.32
N ASN A 112 -0.78 13.53 9.51
CA ASN A 112 -2.09 13.56 10.18
C ASN A 112 -2.04 13.04 11.62
N SER A 113 -0.83 12.91 12.22
CA SER A 113 -0.52 12.38 13.56
C SER A 113 -0.30 10.87 13.63
N ALA A 114 0.74 10.45 14.36
CA ALA A 114 1.08 9.04 14.62
C ALA A 114 -0.07 8.22 15.24
N ASN A 115 -1.02 8.89 15.90
CA ASN A 115 -2.17 8.29 16.55
C ASN A 115 -3.50 8.42 15.78
N TYR A 116 -3.46 8.83 14.51
CA TYR A 116 -4.64 9.16 13.69
C TYR A 116 -5.75 8.09 13.73
N GLU A 117 -5.38 6.81 13.77
CA GLU A 117 -6.32 5.68 13.82
C GLU A 117 -6.21 4.86 15.12
N SER A 118 -5.35 5.24 16.07
CA SER A 118 -5.01 4.45 17.27
C SER A 118 -6.20 4.05 18.13
N GLN A 119 -7.28 4.83 18.11
CA GLN A 119 -8.50 4.60 18.89
C GLN A 119 -9.76 4.50 18.00
N MET A 120 -9.59 4.45 16.68
CA MET A 120 -10.72 4.45 15.74
C MET A 120 -11.44 3.10 15.69
N TYR A 121 -10.71 2.02 15.95
CA TYR A 121 -11.19 0.65 15.85
C TYR A 121 -10.85 -0.15 17.11
N GLU A 122 -11.63 -1.20 17.36
CA GLU A 122 -11.33 -2.14 18.43
C GLU A 122 -9.98 -2.84 18.19
N HIS A 123 -9.18 -2.95 19.25
CA HIS A 123 -7.91 -3.65 19.20
C HIS A 123 -8.13 -5.15 19.33
N ILE A 124 -7.72 -5.89 18.31
CA ILE A 124 -7.69 -7.35 18.31
C ILE A 124 -6.23 -7.83 18.23
N LEU A 125 -6.02 -9.13 18.47
CA LEU A 125 -4.70 -9.74 18.39
C LEU A 125 -4.54 -10.53 17.09
N THR A 126 -3.32 -10.53 16.57
CA THR A 126 -2.91 -11.38 15.45
C THR A 126 -1.49 -11.87 15.66
N GLU A 127 -1.09 -12.90 14.94
CA GLU A 127 0.27 -13.43 15.01
C GLU A 127 1.28 -12.40 14.48
N ALA A 128 2.29 -12.10 15.28
CA ALA A 128 3.37 -11.20 14.92
C ALA A 128 4.37 -11.91 13.99
N TYR A 129 5.14 -11.11 13.25
CA TYR A 129 6.30 -11.59 12.49
C TYR A 129 7.14 -12.61 13.29
N GLY A 130 7.52 -13.70 12.64
CA GLY A 130 8.28 -14.80 13.25
C GLY A 130 7.44 -15.84 13.99
N GLY A 131 6.13 -15.63 14.13
CA GLY A 131 5.16 -16.64 14.57
C GLY A 131 5.26 -17.10 16.03
N LYS A 132 5.80 -16.24 16.90
CA LYS A 132 6.05 -16.57 18.32
C LYS A 132 5.33 -15.69 19.32
N LYS A 133 4.76 -14.59 18.85
CA LYS A 133 4.12 -13.56 19.67
C LYS A 133 2.83 -13.13 19.00
N GLU A 134 1.97 -12.51 19.79
CA GLU A 134 0.81 -11.79 19.27
C GLU A 134 1.09 -10.28 19.28
N ILE A 135 0.51 -9.57 18.32
CA ILE A 135 0.57 -8.12 18.20
C ILE A 135 -0.83 -7.56 18.02
N LYS A 136 -1.03 -6.31 18.46
CA LYS A 136 -2.30 -5.62 18.33
C LYS A 136 -2.51 -5.15 16.89
N THR A 137 -3.73 -5.31 16.40
CA THR A 137 -4.19 -4.87 15.08
C THR A 137 -5.68 -4.51 15.14
N HIS A 138 -6.31 -4.26 14.00
CA HIS A 138 -7.76 -4.07 13.89
C HIS A 138 -8.33 -4.71 12.62
N GLU A 139 -9.67 -4.76 12.53
CA GLU A 139 -10.40 -5.53 11.50
C GLU A 139 -10.01 -5.17 10.05
N PHE A 140 -9.77 -3.89 9.74
CA PHE A 140 -9.41 -3.47 8.39
C PHE A 140 -7.98 -3.86 8.02
N TRP A 141 -7.04 -3.84 8.97
CA TRP A 141 -5.69 -4.35 8.73
C TRP A 141 -5.67 -5.86 8.57
N ILE A 142 -6.51 -6.61 9.30
CA ILE A 142 -6.71 -8.04 9.04
C ILE A 142 -7.28 -8.28 7.64
N PHE A 143 -8.27 -7.49 7.23
CA PHE A 143 -8.82 -7.56 5.88
C PHE A 143 -7.74 -7.29 4.81
N PHE A 144 -6.89 -6.28 5.01
CA PHE A 144 -5.75 -6.01 4.12
C PHE A 144 -4.75 -7.15 4.10
N LYS A 145 -4.38 -7.70 5.26
CA LYS A 145 -3.50 -8.87 5.37
C LYS A 145 -4.04 -10.03 4.54
N GLN A 146 -5.32 -10.39 4.73
CA GLN A 146 -5.95 -11.52 4.03
C GLN A 146 -5.97 -11.34 2.50
N ILE A 147 -6.11 -10.11 2.01
CA ILE A 147 -6.06 -9.85 0.57
C ILE A 147 -4.63 -9.98 0.04
N LEU A 148 -3.60 -9.50 0.76
CA LEU A 148 -2.20 -9.77 0.38
C LEU A 148 -1.91 -11.27 0.32
N GLU A 149 -2.35 -12.04 1.33
CA GLU A 149 -2.20 -13.50 1.37
C GLU A 149 -2.89 -14.17 0.17
N ALA A 150 -4.11 -13.76 -0.15
CA ALA A 150 -4.83 -14.25 -1.32
C ALA A 150 -4.13 -13.89 -2.64
N MET A 151 -3.52 -12.70 -2.74
CA MET A 151 -2.74 -12.29 -3.90
C MET A 151 -1.46 -13.12 -4.04
N ILE A 152 -0.75 -13.40 -2.95
CA ILE A 152 0.43 -14.27 -2.95
C ILE A 152 0.09 -15.66 -3.49
N ILE A 153 -0.97 -16.27 -2.99
CA ILE A 153 -1.45 -17.58 -3.46
C ILE A 153 -1.86 -17.51 -4.92
N LYS A 154 -2.65 -16.51 -5.32
CA LYS A 154 -3.17 -16.39 -6.68
C LYS A 154 -2.06 -16.23 -7.72
N TYR A 155 -1.09 -15.36 -7.45
CA TYR A 155 -0.08 -14.96 -8.43
C TYR A 155 1.20 -15.80 -8.37
N HIS A 156 1.38 -16.63 -7.33
CA HIS A 156 2.52 -17.55 -7.21
C HIS A 156 3.88 -16.84 -7.33
N ILE A 157 3.97 -15.61 -6.82
CA ILE A 157 5.18 -14.78 -6.84
C ILE A 157 5.89 -14.87 -5.50
N THR A 158 7.22 -15.02 -5.55
CA THR A 158 8.03 -15.11 -4.33
C THR A 158 7.95 -13.77 -3.61
N THR A 159 7.41 -13.80 -2.40
CA THR A 159 7.17 -12.58 -1.62
C THR A 159 7.91 -12.68 -0.29
N TYR A 160 8.70 -11.68 0.02
CA TYR A 160 9.43 -11.56 1.27
C TYR A 160 8.73 -10.56 2.19
N ASN A 161 8.57 -10.91 3.46
CA ASN A 161 8.19 -9.95 4.49
C ASN A 161 9.47 -9.51 5.21
N CYS A 162 9.81 -8.23 5.09
CA CYS A 162 10.93 -7.58 5.76
C CYS A 162 10.47 -6.51 6.74
N THR A 163 9.30 -6.72 7.34
CA THR A 163 8.71 -5.82 8.33
C THR A 163 8.64 -6.53 9.68
N GLU A 164 9.76 -6.55 10.42
CA GLU A 164 9.94 -7.36 11.63
C GLU A 164 9.04 -6.93 12.81
N GLY A 165 8.57 -5.69 12.81
CA GLY A 165 7.65 -5.15 13.81
C GLY A 165 6.17 -5.39 13.50
N GLY A 166 5.85 -5.97 12.34
CA GLY A 166 4.48 -6.10 11.84
C GLY A 166 3.79 -7.41 12.18
N ALA A 167 2.56 -7.52 11.68
CA ALA A 167 1.82 -8.78 11.62
C ALA A 167 2.52 -9.76 10.67
N ARG A 168 2.45 -11.04 11.03
CA ARG A 168 2.82 -12.14 10.12
C ARG A 168 1.88 -12.09 8.92
N ILE A 169 2.41 -12.29 7.70
CA ILE A 169 1.62 -12.37 6.46
C ILE A 169 1.88 -13.74 5.84
N GLU A 170 0.87 -14.60 5.80
CA GLU A 170 1.00 -15.97 5.32
C GLU A 170 1.36 -16.05 3.84
N GLY A 171 2.16 -17.05 3.49
CA GLY A 171 2.71 -17.22 2.14
C GLY A 171 3.94 -16.36 1.84
N THR A 172 4.31 -15.42 2.72
CA THR A 172 5.59 -14.71 2.61
C THR A 172 6.76 -15.51 3.21
N ILE A 173 7.97 -15.18 2.77
CA ILE A 173 9.21 -15.62 3.38
C ILE A 173 9.70 -14.49 4.29
N GLU A 174 9.71 -14.73 5.60
CA GLU A 174 10.18 -13.75 6.58
C GLU A 174 11.72 -13.64 6.53
N LYS A 175 12.22 -12.43 6.26
CA LYS A 175 13.65 -12.11 6.24
C LYS A 175 13.88 -10.73 6.87
N PRO A 176 14.95 -10.51 7.64
CA PRO A 176 15.26 -9.18 8.15
C PRO A 176 15.45 -8.18 7.01
N PHE A 177 15.13 -6.89 7.24
CA PHE A 177 15.35 -5.86 6.21
C PHE A 177 16.81 -5.79 5.76
N LEU A 178 17.76 -5.94 6.70
CA LEU A 178 19.18 -5.98 6.39
C LEU A 178 19.54 -7.08 5.38
N TRP A 179 18.89 -8.25 5.45
CA TRP A 179 19.13 -9.33 4.49
C TRP A 179 18.76 -8.91 3.06
N ALA A 180 17.67 -8.14 2.90
CA ALA A 180 17.24 -7.61 1.60
C ALA A 180 18.14 -6.48 1.07
N CYS A 181 18.88 -5.79 1.95
CA CYS A 181 19.89 -4.81 1.52
C CYS A 181 21.18 -5.46 1.01
N GLU A 182 21.45 -6.70 1.43
CA GLU A 182 22.72 -7.41 1.20
C GLU A 182 22.64 -8.49 0.10
N ASN A 183 21.45 -8.78 -0.45
CA ASN A 183 21.21 -9.84 -1.45
C ASN A 183 20.31 -9.34 -2.59
#